data_AF-A0A8S3J3N6-F1
#
_entry.id   AF-A0A8S3J3N6-F1
#
_cell.length_a   1.000
_cell.length_b   1.000
_cell.length_c   1.000
_cell.angle_alpha   90.00
_cell.angle_beta   90.00
_cell.angle_gamma   90.00
#
_symmetry.space_group_name_H-M   'P 1'
#
loop_
_entity.id
_entity.type
_entity.pdbx_description
1 polymer ?
#
loop_
_entity_poly.entity_id
_entity_poly.type
_entity_poly.pdbx_seq_one_letter_code
_entity_poly.pdbx_strand_id
1 'polypeptide(L)'
;QYGDIDSATRLFSSTAKKSNYIYTAMFKGLISNNMAEKVFDLLDEMEIKSDSFTLTILFNACAQVANDRAMKIGRKLLDEMPENYRNDVVVLTSAMHMLMKFGDIQSAERIFRSNKKKDIITYNAIIKGNTY
;
A
#
# COMPACT_ATOMS: atom_id res chain seq x y z
N GLN A 1 21.60 12.77 3.91
CA GLN A 1 20.16 13.01 3.69
C GLN A 1 19.31 12.76 4.94
N TYR A 2 19.86 12.80 6.16
CA TYR A 2 19.09 12.59 7.41
C TYR A 2 18.37 13.84 7.94
N GLY A 3 18.81 15.05 7.56
CA GLY A 3 18.26 16.29 8.10
C GLY A 3 16.80 16.59 7.70
N ASP A 4 16.32 15.97 6.62
CA ASP A 4 14.96 16.19 6.11
C ASP A 4 13.91 15.38 6.89
N ILE A 5 14.19 14.10 7.17
CA ILE A 5 13.26 13.24 7.91
C ILE A 5 13.14 13.63 9.39
N ASP A 6 14.21 14.07 10.04
CA ASP A 6 14.15 14.55 11.42
C ASP A 6 13.30 15.82 11.54
N SER A 7 13.42 16.72 10.56
CA SER A 7 12.63 17.94 10.49
C SER A 7 11.16 17.64 10.19
N ALA A 8 10.88 16.73 9.26
CA ALA A 8 9.53 16.24 8.98
C ALA A 8 8.90 15.57 10.22
N THR A 9 9.67 14.77 10.97
CA THR A 9 9.21 14.11 12.21
C THR A 9 8.85 15.13 13.28
N ARG A 10 9.68 16.18 13.47
CA ARG A 10 9.39 17.28 14.40
C ARG A 10 8.11 18.02 14.02
N LEU A 11 7.96 18.38 12.74
CA LEU A 11 6.77 19.07 12.24
C LEU A 11 5.51 18.21 12.37
N PHE A 12 5.63 16.91 12.08
CA PHE A 12 4.57 15.94 12.27
C PHE A 12 4.12 15.89 13.73
N SER A 13 5.09 15.83 14.66
CA SER A 13 4.83 15.78 16.10
C SER A 13 4.18 17.06 16.64
N SER A 14 4.56 18.23 16.12
CA SER A 14 4.00 19.52 16.54
C SER A 14 2.63 19.84 15.93
N THR A 15 2.19 19.10 14.91
CA THR A 15 0.89 19.32 14.27
C THR A 15 -0.25 18.71 15.10
N ALA A 16 -1.11 19.57 15.63
CA ALA A 16 -2.24 19.18 16.49
C ALA A 16 -3.33 18.36 15.76
N LYS A 17 -3.67 18.72 14.51
CA LYS A 17 -4.64 17.99 13.68
C LYS A 17 -3.97 17.49 12.41
N LYS A 18 -3.67 16.20 12.37
CA LYS A 18 -3.02 15.56 11.23
C LYS A 18 -4.07 15.17 10.18
N SER A 19 -3.76 15.37 8.90
CA SER A 19 -4.60 14.96 7.77
C SER A 19 -3.98 13.77 7.04
N ASN A 20 -4.74 13.10 6.16
CA ASN A 20 -4.20 12.04 5.27
C ASN A 20 -2.93 12.50 4.54
N TYR A 21 -2.90 13.75 4.07
CA TYR A 21 -1.73 14.31 3.39
C TYR A 21 -0.48 14.32 4.28
N ILE A 22 -0.62 14.70 5.55
CA ILE A 22 0.50 14.76 6.50
C ILE A 22 1.03 13.36 6.82
N TYR A 23 0.13 12.39 7.07
CA TYR A 23 0.51 10.99 7.27
C TYR A 23 1.19 10.41 6.03
N THR A 24 0.60 10.62 4.85
CA THR A 24 1.16 10.21 3.56
C THR A 24 2.59 10.73 3.36
N ALA A 25 2.81 12.02 3.59
CA ALA A 25 4.12 12.64 3.45
C ALA A 25 5.13 12.02 4.43
N MET A 26 4.70 11.82 5.68
CA MET A 26 5.52 11.19 6.71
C MET A 26 5.87 9.73 6.35
N PHE A 27 4.89 8.93 5.90
CA PHE A 27 5.10 7.55 5.49
C PHE A 27 6.09 7.44 4.33
N LYS A 28 5.95 8.29 3.30
CA LYS A 28 6.92 8.37 2.20
C LYS A 28 8.32 8.70 2.70
N GLY A 29 8.43 9.68 3.60
CA GLY A 29 9.70 10.05 4.20
C GLY A 29 10.35 8.88 4.92
N LEU A 30 9.59 8.15 5.73
CA LEU A 30 10.06 6.96 6.45
C LEU A 30 10.51 5.83 5.50
N ILE A 31 9.71 5.52 4.48
CA ILE A 31 10.02 4.49 3.48
C ILE A 31 11.31 4.80 2.73
N SER A 32 11.46 6.03 2.24
CA SER A 32 12.66 6.47 1.51
C SER A 32 13.93 6.48 2.37
N ASN A 33 13.78 6.51 3.70
CA ASN A 33 14.90 6.44 4.65
C ASN A 33 15.10 5.03 5.23
N ASN A 34 14.51 3.98 4.64
CA ASN A 34 14.57 2.58 5.12
C ASN A 34 14.02 2.39 6.55
N MET A 35 13.07 3.23 6.96
CA MET A 35 12.41 3.18 8.27
C MET A 35 10.96 2.72 8.12
N ALA A 36 10.70 1.81 7.17
CA ALA A 36 9.36 1.37 6.81
C ALA A 36 8.59 0.72 7.99
N GLU A 37 9.27 0.13 8.97
CA GLU A 37 8.60 -0.42 10.16
C GLU A 37 7.90 0.67 10.99
N LYS A 38 8.47 1.88 11.08
CA LYS A 38 7.86 3.00 11.81
C LYS A 38 6.57 3.51 11.17
N VAL A 39 6.34 3.18 9.89
CA VAL A 39 5.07 3.47 9.23
C VAL A 39 3.92 2.77 9.95
N PHE A 40 4.16 1.56 10.46
CA PHE A 40 3.12 0.78 11.15
C PHE A 40 2.78 1.36 12.51
N ASP A 41 3.78 1.85 13.25
CA ASP A 41 3.54 2.50 14.53
C ASP A 41 2.69 3.78 14.35
N LEU A 42 3.00 4.58 13.33
CA LEU A 42 2.20 5.77 12.99
C LEU A 42 0.84 5.44 12.36
N LEU A 43 0.70 4.29 11.69
CA LEU A 43 -0.58 3.80 11.18
C LEU A 43 -1.52 3.45 12.33
N ASP A 44 -1.00 2.86 13.42
CA ASP A 44 -1.79 2.53 14.60
C ASP A 44 -2.33 3.79 15.32
N GLU A 45 -1.62 4.93 15.20
CA GLU A 45 -2.06 6.25 15.70
C GLU A 45 -3.08 6.95 14.78
N MET A 46 -3.29 6.45 13.56
CA MET A 46 -4.08 7.15 12.56
C MET A 46 -5.58 6.85 12.73
N GLU A 47 -6.33 7.85 13.21
CA GLU A 47 -7.79 7.73 13.40
C GLU A 47 -8.61 8.05 12.14
N ILE A 48 -7.94 8.41 11.04
CA ILE A 48 -8.56 8.83 9.78
C ILE A 48 -8.51 7.68 8.78
N LYS A 49 -9.56 7.51 7.97
CA LYS A 49 -9.55 6.54 6.88
C LYS A 49 -8.54 6.92 5.79
N SER A 50 -7.67 5.99 5.46
CA SER A 50 -6.71 6.10 4.37
C SER A 50 -7.40 6.34 3.02
N ASP A 51 -6.88 7.29 2.25
CA ASP A 51 -7.23 7.45 0.84
C ASP A 51 -6.46 6.45 -0.06
N SER A 52 -6.76 6.43 -1.36
CA SER A 52 -6.10 5.52 -2.31
C SER A 52 -4.59 5.68 -2.32
N PHE A 53 -4.11 6.91 -2.15
CA PHE A 53 -2.69 7.21 -2.19
C PHE A 53 -1.98 6.70 -0.93
N THR A 54 -2.58 6.93 0.22
CA THR A 54 -2.12 6.39 1.52
C THR A 54 -2.09 4.87 1.48
N LEU A 55 -3.15 4.21 1.00
CA LEU A 55 -3.21 2.75 0.85
C LEU A 55 -2.09 2.21 -0.03
N THR A 56 -1.81 2.86 -1.16
CA THR A 56 -0.72 2.47 -2.07
C THR A 56 0.64 2.49 -1.36
N ILE A 57 0.90 3.54 -0.58
CA ILE A 57 2.14 3.68 0.20
C ILE A 57 2.23 2.59 1.27
N LEU A 58 1.13 2.33 1.99
CA LEU A 58 1.09 1.31 3.04
C LEU A 58 1.32 -0.10 2.50
N PHE A 59 0.74 -0.46 1.35
CA PHE A 59 1.02 -1.75 0.71
C PHE A 59 2.49 -1.89 0.29
N ASN A 60 3.08 -0.82 -0.25
CA ASN A 60 4.51 -0.81 -0.57
C ASN A 60 5.40 -0.93 0.68
N ALA A 61 5.03 -0.28 1.79
CA ALA A 61 5.72 -0.43 3.07
C ALA A 61 5.66 -1.90 3.54
N CYS A 62 4.49 -2.54 3.45
CA CYS A 62 4.34 -3.96 3.78
C CYS A 62 5.23 -4.85 2.92
N ALA A 63 5.29 -4.57 1.61
CA ALA A 63 6.14 -5.29 0.65
C ALA A 63 7.64 -5.11 0.93
N GLN A 64 8.05 -3.94 1.43
CA GLN A 64 9.44 -3.63 1.78
C GLN A 64 9.87 -4.28 3.10
N VAL A 65 9.00 -4.26 4.11
CA VAL A 65 9.29 -4.85 5.43
C VAL A 65 9.27 -6.38 5.38
N ALA A 66 8.35 -6.97 4.60
CA ALA A 66 8.31 -8.40 4.27
C ALA A 66 8.42 -9.36 5.49
N ASN A 67 7.79 -9.02 6.62
CA ASN A 67 7.70 -9.86 7.81
C ASN A 67 6.24 -10.16 8.20
N ASP A 68 6.03 -11.03 9.20
CA ASP A 68 4.69 -11.45 9.63
C ASP A 68 3.80 -10.29 10.09
N ARG A 69 4.37 -9.26 10.72
CA ARG A 69 3.63 -8.05 11.14
C ARG A 69 3.10 -7.32 9.91
N ALA A 70 3.96 -7.10 8.91
CA ALA A 70 3.61 -6.46 7.66
C ALA A 70 2.54 -7.25 6.89
N MET A 71 2.59 -8.59 6.89
CA MET A 71 1.57 -9.43 6.27
C MET A 71 0.19 -9.24 6.93
N LYS A 72 0.15 -9.23 8.27
CA LYS A 72 -1.10 -9.02 9.04
C LYS A 72 -1.70 -7.65 8.77
N ILE A 73 -0.87 -6.61 8.76
CA ILE A 73 -1.30 -5.24 8.44
C ILE A 73 -1.80 -5.16 7.00
N GLY A 74 -1.06 -5.71 6.03
CA GLY A 74 -1.46 -5.72 4.63
C GLY A 74 -2.80 -6.41 4.39
N ARG A 75 -3.07 -7.53 5.07
CA ARG A 75 -4.39 -8.19 5.00
C ARG A 75 -5.49 -7.36 5.63
N LYS A 76 -5.25 -6.79 6.82
CA LYS A 76 -6.21 -5.88 7.47
C LYS A 76 -6.58 -4.70 6.55
N LEU A 77 -5.59 -4.09 5.89
CA LEU A 77 -5.81 -3.00 4.93
C LEU A 77 -6.63 -3.43 3.71
N LEU A 78 -6.46 -4.67 3.22
CA LEU A 78 -7.28 -5.24 2.13
C LEU A 78 -8.73 -5.48 2.57
N ASP A 79 -8.93 -5.97 3.79
CA ASP A 79 -10.24 -6.29 4.33
C ASP A 79 -11.03 -5.01 4.63
N GLU A 80 -10.37 -4.01 5.22
CA GLU A 80 -10.94 -2.71 5.59
C GLU A 80 -10.96 -1.70 4.42
N MET A 81 -10.47 -2.10 3.24
CA MET A 81 -10.38 -1.22 2.07
C MET A 81 -11.77 -0.67 1.68
N PRO A 82 -11.92 0.67 1.60
CA PRO A 82 -13.14 1.29 1.11
C PRO A 82 -13.54 0.80 -0.28
N GLU A 83 -14.85 0.59 -0.50
CA GLU A 83 -15.39 0.01 -1.75
C GLU A 83 -14.99 0.80 -3.00
N ASN A 84 -14.89 2.13 -2.88
CA ASN A 84 -14.47 3.01 -3.97
C ASN A 84 -13.02 2.77 -4.43
N TYR A 85 -12.18 2.13 -3.62
CA TYR A 85 -10.80 1.79 -3.97
C TYR A 85 -10.64 0.33 -4.46
N ARG A 86 -11.68 -0.51 -4.35
CA ARG A 86 -11.65 -1.90 -4.83
C ARG A 86 -11.62 -2.05 -6.36
N ASN A 87 -11.70 -0.94 -7.11
CA ASN A 87 -11.49 -0.88 -8.56
C ASN A 87 -10.39 0.11 -8.96
N ASP A 88 -9.63 0.64 -7.98
CA ASP A 88 -8.50 1.51 -8.26
C ASP A 88 -7.30 0.64 -8.65
N VAL A 89 -6.91 0.73 -9.93
CA VAL A 89 -5.83 -0.10 -10.50
C VAL A 89 -4.51 0.12 -9.75
N VAL A 90 -4.23 1.34 -9.28
CA VAL A 90 -2.97 1.65 -8.58
C VAL A 90 -2.96 0.99 -7.21
N VAL A 91 -4.07 1.11 -6.46
CA VAL A 91 -4.23 0.48 -5.14
C VAL A 91 -4.15 -1.04 -5.27
N LEU A 92 -4.91 -1.64 -6.20
CA LEU A 92 -4.91 -3.09 -6.39
C LEU A 92 -3.53 -3.61 -6.85
N THR A 93 -2.81 -2.87 -7.70
CA THR A 93 -1.47 -3.27 -8.15
C THR A 93 -0.48 -3.30 -6.99
N SER A 94 -0.50 -2.28 -6.12
CA SER A 94 0.36 -2.26 -4.93
C SER A 94 0.00 -3.37 -3.93
N ALA A 95 -1.30 -3.66 -3.74
CA ALA A 95 -1.74 -4.77 -2.90
C ALA A 95 -1.34 -6.14 -3.46
N MET A 96 -1.43 -6.34 -4.79
CA MET A 96 -0.96 -7.56 -5.46
C MET A 96 0.55 -7.73 -5.30
N HIS A 97 1.33 -6.66 -5.50
CA HIS A 97 2.78 -6.70 -5.30
C HIS A 97 3.14 -7.11 -3.87
N MET A 98 2.44 -6.55 -2.87
CA MET A 98 2.57 -6.93 -1.47
C MET A 98 2.28 -8.44 -1.27
N LEU A 99 1.15 -8.95 -1.77
CA LEU A 99 0.81 -10.37 -1.64
C LEU A 99 1.85 -11.29 -2.30
N MET A 100 2.36 -10.93 -3.48
CA MET A 100 3.41 -11.67 -4.16
C MET A 100 4.72 -11.71 -3.36
N LYS A 101 5.06 -10.63 -2.65
CA LYS A 101 6.24 -10.60 -1.75
C LYS A 101 6.11 -11.57 -0.58
N PHE A 102 4.90 -11.82 -0.09
CA PHE A 102 4.62 -12.83 0.92
C PHE A 102 4.38 -14.24 0.34
N GLY A 103 4.53 -14.43 -0.98
CA GLY A 103 4.29 -15.72 -1.64
C GLY A 103 2.81 -16.09 -1.82
N ASP A 104 1.86 -15.19 -1.49
CA ASP A 104 0.43 -15.42 -1.67
C ASP A 104 -0.02 -15.07 -3.10
N ILE A 105 0.51 -15.82 -4.05
CA ILE A 105 0.24 -15.63 -5.48
C ILE A 105 -1.25 -15.86 -5.80
N GLN A 106 -1.90 -16.80 -5.10
CA GLN A 106 -3.30 -17.14 -5.33
C GLN A 106 -4.24 -15.96 -5.00
N SER A 107 -3.99 -15.25 -3.89
CA SER A 107 -4.79 -14.06 -3.55
C SER A 107 -4.50 -12.91 -4.50
N ALA A 108 -3.24 -12.73 -4.94
CA ALA A 108 -2.90 -11.73 -5.95
C ALA A 108 -3.63 -11.98 -7.27
N GLU A 109 -3.66 -13.23 -7.76
CA GLU A 109 -4.43 -13.61 -8.94
C GLU A 109 -5.94 -13.37 -8.77
N ARG A 110 -6.49 -13.64 -7.59
CA ARG A 110 -7.92 -13.40 -7.32
C ARG A 110 -8.24 -11.92 -7.46
N ILE A 111 -7.41 -11.04 -6.89
CA ILE A 111 -7.55 -9.59 -7.03
C ILE A 111 -7.49 -9.20 -8.51
N PHE A 112 -6.48 -9.68 -9.25
CA PHE A 112 -6.34 -9.41 -10.67
C PHE A 112 -7.57 -9.83 -11.49
N ARG A 113 -8.12 -11.02 -11.24
CA ARG A 113 -9.30 -11.55 -11.94
C ARG A 113 -10.58 -10.77 -11.61
N SER A 114 -10.71 -10.31 -10.36
CA SER A 114 -11.86 -9.53 -9.87
C SER A 114 -11.87 -8.08 -10.33
N ASN A 115 -10.72 -7.53 -10.73
CA ASN A 115 -10.63 -6.16 -11.23
C ASN A 115 -11.46 -6.02 -12.51
N LYS A 116 -12.53 -5.21 -12.47
CA LYS A 116 -13.47 -5.01 -13.59
C LYS A 116 -12.94 -4.03 -14.64
N LYS A 117 -11.95 -3.19 -14.31
CA LYS A 117 -11.23 -2.34 -15.27
C LYS A 117 -10.14 -3.13 -16.00
N LYS A 118 -10.54 -4.23 -16.63
CA LYS A 118 -9.68 -4.94 -17.60
C LYS A 118 -9.61 -4.05 -18.83
N ASP A 119 -8.55 -3.28 -18.93
CA ASP A 119 -8.18 -2.67 -20.20
C ASP A 119 -8.07 -3.81 -21.23
N ILE A 120 -8.66 -3.62 -22.40
CA ILE A 120 -8.84 -4.63 -23.48
C ILE A 120 -7.53 -5.36 -23.83
N ILE A 121 -6.40 -4.73 -23.52
CA ILE A 121 -5.04 -5.24 -23.70
C ILE A 121 -4.74 -6.49 -22.84
N THR A 122 -5.34 -6.62 -21.65
CA THR A 122 -5.11 -7.74 -20.74
C THR A 122 -5.71 -9.06 -21.24
N TYR A 123 -6.83 -9.02 -21.96
CA TYR A 123 -7.42 -10.22 -22.57
C TYR A 123 -6.54 -10.77 -23.70
N ASN A 124 -5.93 -9.89 -24.50
CA ASN A 124 -5.06 -10.31 -25.60
C ASN A 124 -3.75 -10.96 -25.11
N ALA A 125 -3.23 -10.54 -23.95
CA ALA A 125 -2.05 -11.15 -23.34
C ALA A 125 -2.32 -12.57 -22.84
N ILE A 126 -3.49 -12.82 -22.23
CA ILE A 126 -3.85 -14.16 -21.72
C ILE A 126 -4.23 -15.11 -22.86
N ILE A 127 -4.91 -14.63 -23.91
CA ILE A 127 -5.26 -15.48 -25.07
C ILE A 127 -4.01 -15.87 -25.87
N LYS A 128 -3.04 -14.96 -26.07
CA LYS A 128 -1.78 -15.29 -26.75
C LYS A 128 -0.84 -16.18 -25.93
N GLY A 129 -0.94 -16.13 -24.60
CA GLY A 129 -0.14 -16.99 -23.71
C GLY A 129 -0.60 -18.46 -23.66
N ASN A 130 -1.81 -18.76 -24.14
CA ASN A 130 -2.41 -20.10 -24.12
C ASN A 130 -2.41 -20.79 -25.50
N THR A 131 -1.67 -20.27 -26.48
CA THR A 131 -1.47 -20.91 -27.78
C THR A 131 0.01 -21.24 -28.01
N TYR A 132 0.55 -22.15 -27.21
CA TYR A 132 1.70 -22.99 -27.53
C TYR A 132 1.43 -24.42 -27.07
#